data_AF-A0A956N0W5-F1
#
_entry.id   AF-A0A956N0W5-F1
#
_cell.length_a   1.000
_cell.length_b   1.000
_cell.length_c   1.000
_cell.angle_alpha   90.00
_cell.angle_beta   90.00
_cell.angle_gamma   90.00
#
_symmetry.space_group_name_H-M   'P 1'
#
loop_
_entity.id
_entity.type
_entity.pdbx_description
1 polymer ?
#
loop_
_entity_poly.entity_id
_entity_poly.type
_entity_poly.pdbx_seq_one_letter_code
_entity_poly.pdbx_strand_id
1 'polypeptide(L)'
;IIQQLTKIRYWDNRNWRQFPFYRDMVGIKETIIDEYTLNTKSSDEDISYYYSAVKNDNGRLLQMHESAYKQLKQPLSNGNNTLDYINDYIKLYETLFKRENDYLVDDEFYDFRMKVLHGKEGTLFLKELMEICLIAYVSRFGFYRLLEATLWLFRAVYSLRVSMARNVREDSIFKFVYDNQFIDNILEVFTPDELFLYLKRFRYSLNIENLEGNKYKGKHIKTLQSYFPVIRDNIHYKANPKDFDNDLMTAIKQKIEDNDI
;
A
#
# COMPACT_ATOMS: atom_id res chain seq x y z
N ILE A 1 -9.15 6.28 -7.66
CA ILE A 1 -8.64 6.95 -6.45
C ILE A 1 -9.73 7.22 -5.39
N ILE A 2 -10.86 7.85 -5.71
CA ILE A 2 -11.91 8.17 -4.71
C ILE A 2 -12.35 6.94 -3.91
N GLN A 3 -12.58 5.80 -4.58
CA GLN A 3 -12.89 4.54 -3.90
C GLN A 3 -11.77 4.09 -2.95
N GLN A 4 -10.49 4.17 -3.36
CA GLN A 4 -9.35 3.86 -2.49
C GLN A 4 -9.30 4.78 -1.26
N LEU A 5 -9.51 6.09 -1.43
CA LEU A 5 -9.56 7.05 -0.33
C LEU A 5 -10.70 6.76 0.63
N THR A 6 -11.86 6.36 0.11
CA THR A 6 -13.02 6.00 0.94
C THR A 6 -12.73 4.73 1.74
N LYS A 7 -12.11 3.71 1.11
CA LYS A 7 -11.67 2.49 1.81
C LYS A 7 -10.72 2.82 2.97
N ILE A 8 -9.72 3.70 2.77
CA ILE A 8 -8.81 4.14 3.84
C ILE A 8 -9.58 4.74 5.02
N ARG A 9 -10.57 5.61 4.75
CA ARG A 9 -11.39 6.27 5.78
C ARG A 9 -12.40 5.36 6.46
N TYR A 10 -12.76 4.26 5.81
CA TYR A 10 -13.64 3.22 6.37
C TYR A 10 -12.87 2.20 7.21
N TRP A 11 -11.63 1.91 6.82
CA TRP A 11 -10.71 1.03 7.54
C TRP A 11 -10.00 1.77 8.67
N ASP A 12 -10.80 2.27 9.61
CA ASP A 12 -10.35 2.92 10.84
C ASP A 12 -10.57 2.01 12.04
N ASN A 13 -9.50 1.67 12.74
CA ASN A 13 -9.54 0.84 13.95
C ASN A 13 -10.45 1.42 15.03
N ARG A 14 -10.54 2.75 15.13
CA ARG A 14 -11.35 3.44 16.15
C ARG A 14 -12.84 3.38 15.81
N ASN A 15 -13.17 3.32 14.53
CA ASN A 15 -14.54 3.26 14.02
C ASN A 15 -14.59 2.47 12.72
N TRP A 16 -14.46 1.14 12.84
CA TRP A 16 -14.38 0.27 11.67
C TRP A 16 -15.70 0.25 10.93
N ARG A 17 -15.67 0.66 9.65
CA ARG A 17 -16.83 0.65 8.75
C ARG A 17 -16.59 -0.32 7.62
N GLN A 18 -17.56 -1.18 7.35
CA GLN A 18 -17.49 -2.07 6.20
C GLN A 18 -17.73 -1.27 4.92
N PHE A 19 -16.76 -1.31 4.01
CA PHE A 19 -16.93 -0.75 2.67
C PHE A 19 -17.66 -1.77 1.78
N PRO A 20 -18.60 -1.36 0.91
CA PRO A 20 -19.32 -2.26 0.02
C PRO A 20 -18.38 -3.07 -0.90
N PHE A 21 -18.75 -4.32 -1.18
CA PHE A 21 -17.98 -5.19 -2.07
C PHE A 21 -18.01 -4.68 -3.52
N TYR A 22 -17.00 -5.06 -4.31
CA TYR A 22 -16.80 -4.61 -5.69
C TYR A 22 -17.99 -4.82 -6.63
N ARG A 23 -18.89 -5.77 -6.31
CA ARG A 23 -20.09 -6.06 -7.10
C ARG A 23 -21.25 -5.10 -6.83
N ASP A 24 -21.24 -4.46 -5.66
CA ASP A 24 -22.29 -3.54 -5.22
C ASP A 24 -21.98 -2.11 -5.67
N MET A 25 -22.14 -1.85 -6.96
CA MET A 25 -21.85 -0.55 -7.56
C MET A 25 -22.74 0.57 -6.98
N VAL A 26 -23.97 0.24 -6.57
CA VAL A 26 -24.90 1.19 -5.97
C VAL A 26 -24.42 1.56 -4.58
N GLY A 27 -24.16 0.57 -3.72
CA GLY A 27 -23.65 0.82 -2.38
C GLY A 27 -22.30 1.55 -2.38
N ILE A 28 -21.40 1.24 -3.32
CA ILE A 28 -20.13 1.98 -3.50
C ILE A 28 -20.41 3.46 -3.76
N LYS A 29 -21.33 3.76 -4.68
CA LYS A 29 -21.67 5.14 -5.06
C LYS A 29 -22.30 5.89 -3.88
N GLU A 30 -23.26 5.28 -3.20
CA GLU A 30 -23.92 5.85 -2.03
C GLU A 30 -22.90 6.14 -0.92
N THR A 31 -22.04 5.18 -0.62
CA THR A 31 -20.97 5.32 0.38
C THR A 31 -20.03 6.50 0.05
N ILE A 32 -19.66 6.66 -1.21
CA ILE A 32 -18.81 7.78 -1.65
C ILE A 32 -19.54 9.12 -1.48
N ILE A 33 -20.82 9.18 -1.86
CA ILE A 33 -21.64 10.39 -1.70
C ILE A 33 -21.74 10.73 -0.22
N ASP A 34 -22.08 9.76 0.63
CA ASP A 34 -22.25 9.97 2.05
C ASP A 34 -20.97 10.50 2.70
N GLU A 35 -19.81 9.88 2.41
CA GLU A 35 -18.54 10.26 3.00
C GLU A 35 -18.08 11.68 2.62
N TYR A 36 -18.25 12.09 1.36
CA TYR A 36 -17.72 13.36 0.84
C TYR A 36 -18.77 14.47 0.73
N THR A 37 -20.03 14.21 1.09
CA THR A 37 -21.09 15.23 1.10
C THR A 37 -21.84 15.25 2.43
N LEU A 38 -22.54 14.17 2.79
CA LEU A 38 -23.45 14.16 3.95
C LEU A 38 -22.71 14.12 5.29
N ASN A 39 -21.58 13.42 5.38
CA ASN A 39 -20.78 13.29 6.59
C ASN A 39 -19.69 14.37 6.73
N THR A 40 -19.76 15.42 5.91
CA THR A 40 -18.86 16.57 6.01
C THR A 40 -19.38 17.58 7.01
N LYS A 41 -18.48 18.32 7.66
CA LYS A 41 -18.87 19.40 8.57
C LYS A 41 -19.48 20.54 7.75
N SER A 42 -20.66 21.01 8.16
CA SER A 42 -21.29 22.24 7.66
C SER A 42 -20.65 23.46 8.35
N SER A 43 -19.37 23.71 8.07
CA SER A 43 -18.62 24.83 8.61
C SER A 43 -17.95 25.57 7.47
N ASP A 44 -17.99 26.90 7.50
CA ASP A 44 -17.31 27.76 6.53
C ASP A 44 -15.79 27.79 6.72
N GLU A 45 -15.25 27.09 7.73
CA GLU A 45 -13.82 27.02 8.01
C GLU A 45 -13.11 25.99 7.12
N ASP A 46 -12.16 26.47 6.31
CA ASP A 46 -11.29 25.64 5.49
C ASP A 46 -10.02 25.21 6.26
N ILE A 47 -10.19 24.23 7.14
CA ILE A 47 -9.10 23.70 7.98
C ILE A 47 -8.59 22.38 7.39
N SER A 48 -7.27 22.30 7.19
CA SER A 48 -6.58 21.08 6.76
C SER A 48 -5.55 20.64 7.80
N TYR A 49 -5.45 19.33 7.99
CA TYR A 49 -4.55 18.71 8.96
C TYR A 49 -3.39 18.03 8.24
N TYR A 50 -2.17 18.23 8.74
CA TYR A 50 -0.94 17.66 8.19
C TYR A 50 -0.17 16.90 9.27
N TYR A 51 0.68 15.96 8.89
CA TYR A 51 1.68 15.41 9.81
C TYR A 51 2.84 16.39 9.95
N SER A 52 3.33 16.56 11.18
CA SER A 52 4.46 17.44 11.49
C SER A 52 5.32 16.81 12.56
N ALA A 53 6.61 16.65 12.28
CA ALA A 53 7.62 16.31 13.26
C ALA A 53 8.48 17.54 13.58
N VAL A 54 9.14 17.55 14.73
CA VAL A 54 10.02 18.65 15.15
C VAL A 54 11.34 18.08 15.60
N LYS A 55 12.44 18.51 14.99
CA LYS A 55 13.80 18.16 15.38
C LYS A 55 14.41 19.30 16.16
N ASN A 56 14.96 19.02 17.33
CA ASN A 56 15.81 19.97 18.04
C ASN A 56 17.23 19.84 17.52
N ASP A 57 17.72 20.88 16.85
CA ASP A 57 19.10 20.98 16.37
C ASP A 57 19.79 22.15 17.07
N ASN A 58 20.71 21.83 17.98
CA ASN A 58 21.47 22.81 18.77
C ASN A 58 20.59 23.88 19.47
N GLY A 59 19.45 23.47 20.03
CA GLY A 59 18.51 24.35 20.73
C GLY A 59 17.50 25.06 19.83
N ARG A 60 17.56 24.85 18.51
CA ARG A 60 16.56 25.34 17.55
C ARG A 60 15.59 24.23 17.19
N LEU A 61 14.29 24.51 17.32
CA LEU A 61 13.24 23.62 16.87
C LEU A 61 13.03 23.81 15.36
N LEU A 62 13.39 22.79 14.57
CA LEU A 62 13.18 22.74 13.13
C LEU A 62 11.97 21.87 12.84
N GLN A 63 10.95 22.45 12.21
CA GLN A 63 9.80 21.71 11.74
C GLN A 63 10.21 20.84 10.56
N MET A 64 9.97 19.54 10.68
CA MET A 64 10.15 18.57 9.61
C MET A 64 8.79 18.35 8.96
N HIS A 65 8.65 18.83 7.72
CA HIS A 65 7.51 18.51 6.88
C HIS A 65 7.76 17.14 6.24
N GLU A 66 7.47 16.07 7.00
CA GLU A 66 7.66 14.69 6.53
C GLU A 66 6.78 14.37 5.30
N SER A 67 5.61 15.00 5.20
CA SER A 67 4.74 14.90 4.04
C SER A 67 4.02 16.22 3.75
N ALA A 68 3.93 16.58 2.47
CA ALA A 68 3.15 17.73 2.01
C ALA A 68 1.66 17.40 1.80
N TYR A 69 1.22 16.19 2.15
CA TYR A 69 -0.15 15.72 1.95
C TYR A 69 -0.99 15.86 3.23
N LYS A 70 -2.26 16.24 3.06
CA LYS A 70 -3.23 16.33 4.16
C LYS A 70 -3.48 14.93 4.76
N GLN A 71 -3.67 14.81 6.07
CA GLN A 71 -3.91 13.50 6.71
C GLN A 71 -5.14 12.80 6.10
N LEU A 72 -5.01 11.53 5.70
CA LEU A 72 -6.08 10.77 5.01
C LEU A 72 -7.39 10.67 5.80
N LYS A 73 -7.29 10.58 7.13
CA LYS A 73 -8.43 10.41 8.04
C LYS A 73 -8.86 11.71 8.70
N GLN A 74 -8.40 12.86 8.21
CA GLN A 74 -8.85 14.15 8.75
C GLN A 74 -10.37 14.32 8.63
N PRO A 75 -11.02 15.08 9.53
CA PRO A 75 -12.37 15.57 9.29
C PRO A 75 -12.43 16.37 7.98
N LEU A 76 -13.52 16.24 7.25
CA LEU A 76 -13.73 16.97 5.99
C LEU A 76 -14.77 18.07 6.19
N SER A 77 -14.49 19.28 5.72
CA SER A 77 -15.48 20.37 5.63
C SER A 77 -16.11 20.41 4.23
N ASN A 78 -17.37 20.83 4.14
CA ASN A 78 -18.04 20.99 2.85
C ASN A 78 -17.34 22.04 1.97
N GLY A 79 -17.50 21.91 0.65
CA GLY A 79 -16.91 22.87 -0.31
C GLY A 79 -15.42 22.64 -0.57
N ASN A 80 -14.64 23.72 -0.56
CA ASN A 80 -13.26 23.76 -1.09
C ASN A 80 -12.32 22.77 -0.38
N ASN A 81 -12.43 22.63 0.94
CA ASN A 81 -11.59 21.75 1.74
C ASN A 81 -11.60 20.30 1.22
N THR A 82 -12.80 19.74 1.00
CA THR A 82 -12.97 18.37 0.49
C THR A 82 -12.44 18.24 -0.94
N LEU A 83 -12.70 19.24 -1.79
CA LEU A 83 -12.22 19.22 -3.17
C LEU A 83 -10.69 19.27 -3.23
N ASP A 84 -10.06 20.14 -2.44
CA ASP A 84 -8.61 20.24 -2.37
C ASP A 84 -7.96 18.99 -1.79
N TYR A 85 -8.58 18.38 -0.77
CA TYR A 85 -8.17 17.07 -0.27
C TYR A 85 -8.20 16.01 -1.39
N ILE A 86 -9.32 15.88 -2.11
CA ILE A 86 -9.44 14.90 -3.19
C ILE A 86 -8.42 15.18 -4.31
N ASN A 87 -8.24 16.46 -4.68
CA ASN A 87 -7.33 16.88 -5.74
C ASN A 87 -5.86 16.57 -5.43
N ASP A 88 -5.42 16.76 -4.18
CA ASP A 88 -4.06 16.41 -3.75
C ASP A 88 -3.79 14.92 -3.96
N TYR A 89 -4.77 14.07 -3.61
CA TYR A 89 -4.64 12.63 -3.76
C TYR A 89 -4.86 12.12 -5.19
N ILE A 90 -5.60 12.84 -6.03
CA ILE A 90 -5.63 12.58 -7.47
C ILE A 90 -4.23 12.80 -8.06
N LYS A 91 -3.58 13.93 -7.75
CA LYS A 91 -2.22 14.23 -8.22
C LYS A 91 -1.22 13.18 -7.73
N LEU A 92 -1.28 12.80 -6.46
CA LEU A 92 -0.44 11.74 -5.92
C LEU A 92 -0.65 10.41 -6.66
N TYR A 93 -1.91 10.03 -6.90
CA TYR A 93 -2.23 8.81 -7.62
C TYR A 93 -1.70 8.83 -9.06
N GLU A 94 -1.76 9.98 -9.73
CA GLU A 94 -1.16 10.15 -11.05
C GLU A 94 0.36 9.97 -11.02
N THR A 95 1.04 10.64 -10.10
CA THR A 95 2.50 10.51 -9.89
C THR A 95 2.89 9.06 -9.62
N LEU A 96 2.22 8.37 -8.70
CA LEU A 96 2.59 7.01 -8.32
C LEU A 96 2.19 5.95 -9.34
N PHE A 97 1.06 6.09 -10.04
CA PHE A 97 0.44 4.96 -10.77
C PHE A 97 0.09 5.23 -12.24
N LYS A 98 0.21 6.46 -12.73
CA LYS A 98 -0.12 6.81 -14.12
C LYS A 98 1.08 7.30 -14.93
N ARG A 99 2.00 8.04 -14.30
CA ARG A 99 3.24 8.50 -14.94
C ARG A 99 4.24 7.36 -15.05
N GLU A 100 5.09 7.41 -16.07
CA GLU A 100 6.20 6.47 -16.24
C GLU A 100 7.42 6.88 -15.40
N ASN A 101 7.60 8.18 -15.16
CA ASN A 101 8.60 8.75 -14.27
C ASN A 101 8.09 10.06 -13.63
N ASP A 102 8.74 10.48 -12.55
CA ASP A 102 8.53 11.77 -11.88
C ASP A 102 9.77 12.07 -11.03
N TYR A 103 10.27 13.30 -11.04
CA TYR A 103 11.50 13.67 -10.32
C TYR A 103 11.41 13.49 -8.80
N LEU A 104 10.19 13.40 -8.24
CA LEU A 104 9.95 13.15 -6.82
C LEU A 104 10.13 11.68 -6.43
N VAL A 105 10.18 10.77 -7.40
CA VAL A 105 10.09 9.33 -7.20
C VAL A 105 11.23 8.65 -7.94
N ASP A 106 11.88 7.72 -7.26
CA ASP A 106 12.98 6.93 -7.81
C ASP A 106 12.56 6.12 -9.05
N ASP A 107 13.44 6.03 -10.06
CA ASP A 107 13.18 5.28 -11.29
C ASP A 107 12.99 3.79 -10.99
N GLU A 108 13.73 3.27 -10.00
CA GLU A 108 13.62 1.90 -9.50
C GLU A 108 12.23 1.58 -8.96
N PHE A 109 11.53 2.56 -8.38
CA PHE A 109 10.13 2.39 -7.97
C PHE A 109 9.23 2.18 -9.19
N TYR A 110 9.41 2.97 -10.24
CA TYR A 110 8.62 2.86 -11.46
C TYR A 110 8.88 1.53 -12.18
N ASP A 111 10.14 1.10 -12.22
CA ASP A 111 10.55 -0.19 -12.76
C ASP A 111 9.88 -1.35 -11.99
N PHE A 112 9.95 -1.33 -10.66
CA PHE A 112 9.29 -2.32 -9.81
C PHE A 112 7.77 -2.34 -10.02
N ARG A 113 7.13 -1.16 -10.03
CA ARG A 113 5.69 -1.02 -10.24
C ARG A 113 5.25 -1.61 -11.57
N MET A 114 5.99 -1.31 -12.65
CA MET A 114 5.66 -1.78 -13.99
C MET A 114 5.87 -3.29 -14.14
N LYS A 115 7.00 -3.81 -13.65
CA LYS A 115 7.38 -5.23 -13.82
C LYS A 115 6.67 -6.16 -12.84
N VAL A 116 6.33 -5.72 -11.63
CA VAL A 116 5.84 -6.59 -10.55
C VAL A 116 4.42 -6.23 -10.10
N LEU A 117 4.04 -4.94 -10.04
CA LEU A 117 2.73 -4.50 -9.54
C LEU A 117 1.64 -4.37 -10.62
N HIS A 118 1.76 -5.13 -11.72
CA HIS A 118 0.91 -4.98 -12.90
C HIS A 118 -0.56 -5.43 -12.73
N GLY A 119 -0.93 -6.08 -11.62
CA GLY A 119 -2.32 -6.51 -11.35
C GLY A 119 -2.85 -7.67 -12.19
N LYS A 120 -1.97 -8.31 -12.97
CA LYS A 120 -2.32 -9.50 -13.78
C LYS A 120 -2.28 -10.74 -12.87
N GLU A 121 -2.61 -11.91 -13.41
CA GLU A 121 -2.42 -13.18 -12.69
C GLU A 121 -3.23 -13.30 -11.39
N GLY A 122 -4.43 -12.72 -11.39
CA GLY A 122 -5.34 -12.79 -10.24
C GLY A 122 -4.81 -12.03 -9.02
N THR A 123 -4.06 -10.95 -9.23
CA THR A 123 -3.60 -10.03 -8.18
C THR A 123 -4.32 -8.68 -8.21
N LEU A 124 -5.49 -8.57 -8.86
CA LEU A 124 -6.22 -7.29 -8.99
C LEU A 124 -6.50 -6.66 -7.62
N PHE A 125 -7.13 -7.40 -6.70
CA PHE A 125 -7.43 -6.88 -5.36
C PHE A 125 -6.17 -6.62 -4.51
N LEU A 126 -5.08 -7.35 -4.77
CA LEU A 126 -3.78 -7.11 -4.13
C LEU A 126 -3.14 -5.82 -4.64
N LYS A 127 -3.27 -5.55 -5.94
CA LYS A 127 -2.82 -4.30 -6.53
C LYS A 127 -3.60 -3.12 -5.95
N GLU A 128 -4.93 -3.24 -5.82
CA GLU A 128 -5.75 -2.20 -5.19
C GLU A 128 -5.33 -1.94 -3.73
N LEU A 129 -5.08 -3.01 -2.95
CA LEU A 129 -4.57 -2.85 -1.59
C LEU A 129 -3.17 -2.22 -1.59
N MET A 130 -2.30 -2.60 -2.51
CA MET A 130 -0.96 -2.02 -2.63
C MET A 130 -1.03 -0.52 -2.96
N GLU A 131 -1.90 -0.12 -3.89
CA GLU A 131 -2.15 1.29 -4.21
C GLU A 131 -2.60 2.07 -2.95
N ILE A 132 -3.53 1.49 -2.17
CA ILE A 132 -3.99 2.06 -0.89
C ILE A 132 -2.83 2.21 0.11
N CYS A 133 -1.99 1.17 0.25
CA CYS A 133 -0.87 1.18 1.21
C CYS A 133 0.18 2.22 0.84
N LEU A 134 0.47 2.39 -0.45
CA LEU A 134 1.42 3.39 -0.93
C LEU A 134 0.88 4.82 -0.79
N ILE A 135 -0.42 5.04 -1.03
CA ILE A 135 -1.06 6.33 -0.73
C ILE A 135 -0.98 6.63 0.77
N ALA A 136 -1.24 5.64 1.62
CA ALA A 136 -1.12 5.78 3.07
C ALA A 136 0.33 6.10 3.51
N TYR A 137 1.31 5.41 2.92
CA TYR A 137 2.71 5.65 3.18
C TYR A 137 3.13 7.08 2.80
N VAL A 138 2.82 7.52 1.57
CA VAL A 138 3.21 8.86 1.10
C VAL A 138 2.44 9.96 1.84
N SER A 139 1.19 9.71 2.23
CA SER A 139 0.46 10.61 3.13
C SER A 139 1.20 10.84 4.44
N ARG A 140 1.84 9.80 5.00
CA ARG A 140 2.51 9.85 6.29
C ARG A 140 3.96 10.34 6.24
N PHE A 141 4.72 9.87 5.25
CA PHE A 141 6.18 10.02 5.17
C PHE A 141 6.69 10.70 3.90
N GLY A 142 5.78 11.18 3.04
CA GLY A 142 6.15 11.72 1.74
C GLY A 142 6.82 10.65 0.87
N PHE A 143 7.75 11.07 0.02
CA PHE A 143 8.49 10.15 -0.87
C PHE A 143 9.75 9.54 -0.21
N TYR A 144 10.01 9.87 1.05
CA TYR A 144 11.19 9.38 1.78
C TYR A 144 11.17 7.85 1.87
N ARG A 145 12.25 7.19 1.42
CA ARG A 145 12.41 5.72 1.40
C ARG A 145 11.23 4.97 0.73
N LEU A 146 10.58 5.59 -0.26
CA LEU A 146 9.40 5.03 -0.93
C LEU A 146 9.67 3.65 -1.56
N LEU A 147 10.82 3.45 -2.21
CA LEU A 147 11.16 2.15 -2.81
C LEU A 147 11.24 1.05 -1.75
N GLU A 148 11.99 1.28 -0.68
CA GLU A 148 12.11 0.32 0.44
C GLU A 148 10.73 -0.01 1.03
N ALA A 149 9.90 1.01 1.28
CA ALA A 149 8.55 0.81 1.75
C ALA A 149 7.71 -0.01 0.79
N THR A 150 7.83 0.27 -0.52
CA THR A 150 7.14 -0.47 -1.58
C THR A 150 7.54 -1.95 -1.57
N LEU A 151 8.81 -2.27 -1.40
CA LEU A 151 9.29 -3.66 -1.37
C LEU A 151 8.78 -4.41 -0.13
N TRP A 152 8.83 -3.81 1.05
CA TRP A 152 8.33 -4.44 2.28
C TRP A 152 6.80 -4.58 2.30
N LEU A 153 6.08 -3.55 1.83
CA LEU A 153 4.62 -3.59 1.67
C LEU A 153 4.23 -4.64 0.62
N PHE A 154 4.98 -4.75 -0.48
CA PHE A 154 4.78 -5.78 -1.48
C PHE A 154 4.86 -7.17 -0.87
N ARG A 155 5.92 -7.46 -0.09
CA ARG A 155 6.03 -8.75 0.61
C ARG A 155 4.81 -8.99 1.50
N ALA A 156 4.37 -8.00 2.26
CA ALA A 156 3.24 -8.17 3.17
C ALA A 156 1.91 -8.44 2.43
N VAL A 157 1.65 -7.71 1.36
CA VAL A 157 0.39 -7.79 0.60
C VAL A 157 0.41 -8.98 -0.36
N TYR A 158 1.40 -9.06 -1.25
CA TYR A 158 1.40 -10.05 -2.33
C TYR A 158 1.74 -11.46 -1.87
N SER A 159 2.31 -11.65 -0.67
CA SER A 159 2.47 -13.01 -0.12
C SER A 159 1.14 -13.73 0.11
N LEU A 160 0.02 -13.00 0.21
CA LEU A 160 -1.32 -13.61 0.21
C LEU A 160 -1.58 -14.44 -1.07
N ARG A 161 -1.02 -14.03 -2.22
CA ARG A 161 -1.18 -14.74 -3.49
C ARG A 161 -0.61 -16.15 -3.45
N VAL A 162 0.55 -16.30 -2.84
CA VAL A 162 1.27 -17.58 -2.77
C VAL A 162 0.84 -18.41 -1.56
N SER A 163 0.34 -17.76 -0.50
CA SER A 163 -0.12 -18.43 0.73
C SER A 163 -1.49 -19.08 0.57
N MET A 164 -2.33 -18.61 -0.36
CA MET A 164 -3.66 -19.17 -0.61
C MET A 164 -3.66 -20.26 -1.68
N ALA A 165 -4.49 -21.29 -1.51
CA ALA A 165 -4.71 -22.33 -2.52
C ALA A 165 -5.39 -21.80 -3.79
N ARG A 166 -6.34 -20.89 -3.61
CA ARG A 166 -7.15 -20.26 -4.66
C ARG A 166 -6.75 -18.80 -4.86
N ASN A 167 -7.33 -18.16 -5.88
CA ASN A 167 -7.15 -16.73 -6.10
C ASN A 167 -7.62 -15.91 -4.89
N VAL A 168 -6.86 -14.87 -4.55
CA VAL A 168 -7.22 -13.93 -3.50
C VAL A 168 -8.51 -13.22 -3.90
N ARG A 169 -9.50 -13.27 -3.02
CA ARG A 169 -10.79 -12.62 -3.17
C ARG A 169 -10.83 -11.34 -2.35
N GLU A 170 -11.79 -10.46 -2.64
CA GLU A 170 -11.92 -9.18 -1.93
C GLU A 170 -12.16 -9.37 -0.42
N ASP A 171 -12.96 -10.36 -0.01
CA ASP A 171 -13.20 -10.66 1.42
C ASP A 171 -11.91 -11.05 2.17
N SER A 172 -10.97 -11.69 1.48
CA SER A 172 -9.65 -12.01 2.02
C SER A 172 -8.81 -10.75 2.28
N ILE A 173 -8.95 -9.74 1.42
CA ILE A 173 -8.30 -8.43 1.61
C ILE A 173 -8.89 -7.72 2.81
N PHE A 174 -10.22 -7.64 2.91
CA PHE A 174 -10.88 -7.03 4.06
C PHE A 174 -10.47 -7.69 5.37
N LYS A 175 -10.48 -9.04 5.40
CA LYS A 175 -10.03 -9.79 6.57
C LYS A 175 -8.58 -9.49 6.93
N PHE A 176 -7.67 -9.46 5.94
CA PHE A 176 -6.27 -9.13 6.18
C PHE A 176 -6.09 -7.72 6.75
N VAL A 177 -6.77 -6.72 6.17
CA VAL A 177 -6.68 -5.33 6.65
C VAL A 177 -7.25 -5.21 8.05
N TYR A 178 -8.39 -5.85 8.34
CA TYR A 178 -9.00 -5.85 9.66
C TYR A 178 -8.14 -6.59 10.69
N ASP A 179 -7.81 -7.86 10.48
CA ASP A 179 -7.11 -8.68 11.48
C ASP A 179 -5.74 -8.09 11.87
N ASN A 180 -5.09 -7.37 10.95
CA ASN A 180 -3.79 -6.75 11.18
C ASN A 180 -3.86 -5.24 11.38
N GLN A 181 -5.06 -4.65 11.35
CA GLN A 181 -5.25 -3.21 11.43
C GLN A 181 -4.30 -2.47 10.45
N PHE A 182 -4.20 -3.00 9.22
CA PHE A 182 -3.01 -2.87 8.38
C PHE A 182 -2.76 -1.43 7.92
N ILE A 183 -3.82 -0.69 7.57
CA ILE A 183 -3.71 0.69 7.12
C ILE A 183 -3.36 1.63 8.29
N ASP A 184 -3.93 1.41 9.47
CA ASP A 184 -3.61 2.23 10.63
C ASP A 184 -2.18 2.04 11.11
N ASN A 185 -1.65 0.81 11.05
CA ASN A 185 -0.23 0.59 11.30
C ASN A 185 0.70 1.32 10.31
N ILE A 186 0.22 1.76 9.14
CA ILE A 186 0.99 2.63 8.22
C ILE A 186 0.84 4.10 8.63
N LEU A 187 -0.35 4.53 9.02
CA LEU A 187 -0.66 5.94 9.31
C LEU A 187 -0.22 6.38 10.71
N GLU A 188 -0.20 5.48 11.70
CA GLU A 188 0.01 5.83 13.11
C GLU A 188 1.48 5.69 13.56
N VAL A 189 2.33 4.98 12.81
CA VAL A 189 3.77 4.89 13.13
C VAL A 189 4.48 6.23 12.98
N PHE A 190 5.52 6.44 13.78
CA PHE A 190 6.26 7.70 13.80
C PHE A 190 7.40 7.72 12.78
N THR A 191 7.96 6.56 12.44
CA THR A 191 9.10 6.45 11.53
C THR A 191 8.92 5.31 10.50
N PRO A 192 9.58 5.39 9.33
CA PRO A 192 9.63 4.27 8.39
C PRO A 192 10.24 3.01 8.99
N ASP A 193 11.23 3.13 9.88
CA ASP A 193 11.87 1.96 10.51
C ASP A 193 10.91 1.17 11.40
N GLU A 194 10.03 1.85 12.14
CA GLU A 194 8.95 1.20 12.90
C GLU A 194 7.99 0.46 11.98
N LEU A 195 7.61 1.07 10.86
CA LEU A 195 6.78 0.42 9.85
C LEU A 195 7.48 -0.81 9.28
N PHE A 196 8.76 -0.72 8.93
CA PHE A 196 9.50 -1.85 8.36
C PHE A 196 9.70 -2.96 9.38
N LEU A 197 9.91 -2.63 10.65
CA LEU A 197 9.94 -3.62 11.72
C LEU A 197 8.60 -4.34 11.84
N TYR A 198 7.48 -3.62 11.76
CA TYR A 198 6.15 -4.21 11.73
C TYR A 198 5.96 -5.15 10.52
N LEU A 199 6.27 -4.69 9.31
CA LEU A 199 6.13 -5.48 8.07
C LEU A 199 7.03 -6.73 8.05
N LYS A 200 8.24 -6.65 8.64
CA LYS A 200 9.18 -7.78 8.77
C LYS A 200 8.71 -8.84 9.77
N ARG A 201 7.73 -8.58 10.63
CA ARG A 201 7.18 -9.58 11.59
C ARG A 201 6.27 -10.60 10.93
N PHE A 202 5.64 -10.25 9.81
CA PHE A 202 4.80 -11.20 9.07
C PHE A 202 5.61 -12.43 8.66
N ARG A 203 4.96 -13.60 8.68
CA ARG A 203 5.52 -14.88 8.26
C ARG A 203 4.56 -15.51 7.27
N TYR A 204 5.08 -15.92 6.13
CA TYR A 204 4.27 -16.52 5.06
C TYR A 204 4.76 -17.92 4.76
N SER A 205 3.82 -18.82 4.47
CA SER A 205 4.12 -20.16 3.99
C SER A 205 3.56 -20.30 2.59
N LEU A 206 4.40 -20.69 1.64
CA LEU A 206 3.94 -20.95 0.28
C LEU A 206 3.01 -22.17 0.27
N ASN A 207 1.82 -22.00 -0.30
CA ASN A 207 0.92 -23.09 -0.58
C ASN A 207 1.26 -23.68 -1.97
N ILE A 208 1.56 -24.98 -2.01
CA ILE A 208 2.06 -25.67 -3.20
C ILE A 208 0.97 -26.01 -4.24
N GLU A 209 -0.31 -25.82 -3.90
CA GLU A 209 -1.40 -26.07 -4.86
C GLU A 209 -1.39 -25.02 -5.97
N ASN A 210 -1.68 -25.46 -7.20
CA ASN A 210 -1.73 -24.60 -8.39
C ASN A 210 -0.43 -23.82 -8.69
N LEU A 211 0.73 -24.39 -8.30
CA LEU A 211 2.06 -23.79 -8.50
C LEU A 211 2.63 -24.04 -9.91
N GLU A 212 1.91 -24.75 -10.78
CA GLU A 212 2.39 -25.01 -12.14
C GLU A 212 2.61 -23.69 -12.89
N GLY A 213 3.67 -23.62 -13.70
CA GLY A 213 4.09 -22.37 -14.35
C GLY A 213 3.11 -21.78 -15.38
N ASN A 214 2.02 -22.46 -15.70
CA ASN A 214 0.92 -21.95 -16.53
C ASN A 214 -0.25 -21.41 -15.69
N LYS A 215 -0.32 -21.74 -14.40
CA LYS A 215 -1.31 -21.23 -13.46
C LYS A 215 -0.87 -19.87 -12.93
N TYR A 216 -1.84 -19.09 -12.49
CA TYR A 216 -1.61 -17.72 -12.01
C TYR A 216 -0.60 -17.61 -10.86
N LYS A 217 -0.56 -18.58 -9.92
CA LYS A 217 0.45 -18.57 -8.84
C LYS A 217 1.86 -18.87 -9.37
N GLY A 218 2.01 -19.89 -10.21
CA GLY A 218 3.29 -20.22 -10.83
C GLY A 218 3.80 -19.14 -11.80
N LYS A 219 2.90 -18.40 -12.46
CA LYS A 219 3.28 -17.21 -13.25
C LYS A 219 3.75 -16.05 -12.38
N HIS A 220 3.09 -15.82 -11.24
CA HIS A 220 3.51 -14.78 -10.30
C HIS A 220 4.94 -15.01 -9.78
N ILE A 221 5.30 -16.26 -9.48
CA ILE A 221 6.67 -16.61 -9.09
C ILE A 221 7.65 -16.39 -10.25
N LYS A 222 7.28 -16.66 -11.50
CA LYS A 222 8.12 -16.34 -12.66
C LYS A 222 8.33 -14.83 -12.82
N THR A 223 7.30 -14.03 -12.58
CA THR A 223 7.42 -12.56 -12.54
C THR A 223 8.43 -12.15 -11.48
N LEU A 224 8.34 -12.71 -10.27
CA LEU A 224 9.32 -12.47 -9.21
C LEU A 224 10.72 -12.92 -9.59
N GLN A 225 10.88 -14.09 -10.19
CA GLN A 225 12.15 -14.61 -10.66
C GLN A 225 12.79 -13.71 -11.73
N SER A 226 11.97 -13.12 -12.61
CA SER A 226 12.46 -12.20 -13.63
C SER A 226 12.95 -10.86 -13.08
N TYR A 227 12.46 -10.47 -11.90
CA TYR A 227 12.82 -9.21 -11.25
C TYR A 227 13.89 -9.38 -10.17
N PHE A 228 13.82 -10.47 -9.41
CA PHE A 228 14.69 -10.78 -8.28
C PHE A 228 15.52 -12.05 -8.58
N PRO A 229 16.84 -11.93 -8.84
CA PRO A 229 17.67 -13.05 -9.25
C PRO A 229 17.75 -14.20 -8.22
N VAL A 230 17.56 -13.91 -6.93
CA VAL A 230 17.61 -14.91 -5.85
C VAL A 230 16.33 -15.76 -5.77
N ILE A 231 15.24 -15.34 -6.42
CA ILE A 231 14.00 -16.11 -6.44
C ILE A 231 14.18 -17.36 -7.30
N ARG A 232 13.91 -18.51 -6.69
CA ARG A 232 14.03 -19.83 -7.31
C ARG A 232 12.77 -20.19 -8.07
N ASP A 233 12.83 -21.27 -8.83
CA ASP A 233 11.72 -21.67 -9.69
C ASP A 233 10.59 -22.40 -8.92
N ASN A 234 9.50 -22.69 -9.64
CA ASN A 234 8.35 -23.39 -9.09
C ASN A 234 8.68 -24.83 -8.66
N ILE A 235 9.71 -25.47 -9.25
CA ILE A 235 10.09 -26.85 -8.91
C ILE A 235 10.73 -26.85 -7.53
N HIS A 236 11.65 -25.91 -7.29
CA HIS A 236 12.29 -25.72 -5.98
C HIS A 236 11.25 -25.44 -4.89
N TYR A 237 10.36 -24.47 -5.09
CA TYR A 237 9.38 -24.10 -4.06
C TYR A 237 8.28 -25.14 -3.85
N LYS A 238 8.05 -26.03 -4.82
CA LYS A 238 7.18 -27.19 -4.59
C LYS A 238 7.80 -28.19 -3.62
N ALA A 239 9.12 -28.39 -3.70
CA ALA A 239 9.86 -29.27 -2.79
C ALA A 239 10.15 -28.59 -1.43
N ASN A 240 10.44 -27.29 -1.44
CA ASN A 240 10.88 -26.51 -0.29
C ASN A 240 10.03 -25.24 -0.09
N PRO A 241 8.72 -25.35 0.22
CA PRO A 241 7.82 -24.20 0.28
C PRO A 241 8.16 -23.18 1.38
N LYS A 242 8.91 -23.59 2.41
CA LYS A 242 9.35 -22.70 3.49
C LYS A 242 10.44 -21.72 3.07
N ASP A 243 11.13 -22.00 1.97
CA ASP A 243 12.23 -21.19 1.48
C ASP A 243 11.75 -19.87 0.85
N PHE A 244 10.54 -19.85 0.30
CA PHE A 244 10.03 -18.73 -0.50
C PHE A 244 10.08 -17.40 0.24
N ASP A 245 9.57 -17.35 1.47
CA ASP A 245 9.50 -16.10 2.23
C ASP A 245 10.90 -15.59 2.60
N ASN A 246 11.83 -16.49 2.91
CA ASN A 246 13.22 -16.15 3.21
C ASN A 246 13.95 -15.64 1.96
N ASP A 247 13.75 -16.26 0.81
CA ASP A 247 14.32 -15.81 -0.46
C ASP A 247 13.79 -14.43 -0.84
N LEU A 248 12.48 -14.20 -0.67
CA LEU A 248 11.87 -12.89 -0.94
C LEU A 248 12.41 -11.82 0.01
N MET A 249 12.55 -12.10 1.30
CA MET A 249 13.19 -11.17 2.24
C MET A 249 14.64 -10.88 1.86
N THR A 250 15.38 -11.88 1.39
CA THR A 250 16.79 -11.73 0.98
C THR A 250 16.89 -10.89 -0.29
N ALA A 251 16.04 -11.15 -1.27
CA ALA A 251 15.96 -10.38 -2.50
C ALA A 251 15.60 -8.90 -2.26
N ILE A 252 14.67 -8.64 -1.33
CA ILE A 252 14.33 -7.26 -0.94
C ILE A 252 15.51 -6.54 -0.31
N LYS A 253 16.23 -7.20 0.62
CA LYS A 253 17.42 -6.59 1.26
C LYS A 253 18.50 -6.25 0.24
N GLN A 254 18.82 -7.19 -0.65
CA GLN A 254 19.78 -6.94 -1.74
C GLN A 254 19.33 -5.78 -2.62
N LYS A 255 18.05 -5.72 -2.99
CA LYS A 255 17.55 -4.64 -3.85
C LYS A 255 17.62 -3.26 -3.18
N ILE A 256 17.49 -3.19 -1.86
CA ILE A 256 17.67 -1.96 -1.08
C ILE A 256 19.15 -1.58 -1.04
N GLU A 257 20.02 -2.54 -0.69
CA GLU A 257 21.47 -2.32 -0.62
C GLU A 257 22.06 -1.87 -1.97
N ASP A 258 21.60 -2.44 -3.08
CA ASP A 258 22.01 -2.05 -4.43
C ASP A 258 21.59 -0.62 -4.81
N ASN A 259 20.53 -0.09 -4.19
CA ASN A 259 19.99 1.25 -4.48
C ASN A 259 20.53 2.34 -3.53
N ASP A 260 21.13 1.94 -2.40
CA ASP A 260 21.78 2.84 -1.45
C ASP A 260 23.25 3.16 -1.83
N ILE A 261 23.74 2.59 -2.95
CA ILE A 261 25.09 2.81 -3.54
C ILE A 261 25.00 3.83 -4.68
#